data_AF-A0A7C2ELG8-F1
#
_entry.id   AF-A0A7C2ELG8-F1
#
_cell.length_a   1.000
_cell.length_b   1.000
_cell.length_c   1.000
_cell.angle_alpha   90.00
_cell.angle_beta   90.00
_cell.angle_gamma   90.00
#
_symmetry.space_group_name_H-M   'P 1'
#
loop_
_entity.id
_entity.type
_entity.pdbx_description
1 polymer ?
#
loop_
_entity_poly.entity_id
_entity_poly.type
_entity_poly.pdbx_seq_one_letter_code
_entity_poly.pdbx_strand_id
1 'polypeptide(L)'
;MLFTKEVQKKGARRQAIRLHSVAALLKERRFEGSFELNGLRHRLVYAPARAEAQGGKLRLQGRLSITDSRGRERSRDGVGAIMASSQGGIGGAPPRRQVEGFNMPGEFAQTTSGVLPVTDSTGPFSFCGVIYFHFEPLDGRAFGVGADLSRVQLNARLAPTDDVARDLQGLYSSAIDALYGEKVNERAAAAFIGEINRVLGAA
;
A
#
# COMPACT_ATOMS: atom_id res chain seq x y z
N MET A 1 32.41 -8.58 59.85
CA MET A 1 31.15 -8.41 59.10
C MET A 1 31.48 -8.45 57.61
N LEU A 2 31.12 -9.55 56.93
CA LEU A 2 31.22 -9.66 55.47
C LEU A 2 29.96 -9.04 54.85
N PHE A 3 30.13 -8.04 53.98
CA PHE A 3 29.07 -7.55 53.11
C PHE A 3 29.33 -8.05 51.68
N THR A 4 28.67 -9.14 51.32
CA THR A 4 28.56 -9.60 49.92
C THR A 4 27.63 -8.66 49.18
N LYS A 5 28.17 -7.84 48.26
CA LYS A 5 27.37 -7.07 47.31
C LYS A 5 26.86 -8.01 46.22
N GLU A 6 25.59 -8.40 46.31
CA GLU A 6 24.87 -8.95 45.15
C GLU A 6 24.71 -7.86 44.09
N VAL A 7 25.44 -8.00 42.99
CA VAL A 7 25.26 -7.19 41.79
C VAL A 7 24.02 -7.72 41.06
N GLN A 8 22.87 -7.08 41.26
CA GLN A 8 21.70 -7.27 40.40
C GLN A 8 22.06 -6.91 38.95
N LYS A 9 22.27 -7.93 38.11
CA LYS A 9 22.31 -7.77 36.65
C LYS A 9 20.90 -7.38 36.18
N LYS A 10 20.65 -6.08 36.00
CA LYS A 10 19.52 -5.58 35.18
C LYS A 10 19.67 -6.17 33.78
N GLY A 11 18.89 -7.19 33.47
CA GLY A 11 18.80 -7.75 32.13
C GLY A 11 18.39 -6.67 31.14
N ALA A 12 19.30 -6.29 30.25
CA ALA A 12 18.98 -5.41 29.13
C ALA A 12 17.88 -6.09 28.31
N ARG A 13 16.67 -5.50 28.28
CA ARG A 13 15.57 -5.94 27.41
C ARG A 13 16.10 -5.83 25.98
N ARG A 14 16.43 -6.96 25.37
CA ARG A 14 16.83 -7.03 23.96
C ARG A 14 15.65 -6.45 23.17
N GLN A 15 15.82 -5.27 22.60
CA GLN A 15 14.79 -4.58 21.84
C GLN A 15 14.36 -5.53 20.72
N ALA A 16 13.07 -5.86 20.66
CA ALA A 16 12.57 -6.73 19.60
C ALA A 16 12.87 -6.08 18.25
N ILE A 17 13.45 -6.84 17.33
CA ILE A 17 13.72 -6.36 15.97
C ILE A 17 12.38 -5.92 15.37
N ARG A 18 12.34 -4.73 14.78
CA ARG A 18 11.13 -4.16 14.18
C ARG A 18 11.25 -4.19 12.66
N LEU A 19 10.20 -4.63 11.99
CA LEU A 19 10.06 -4.47 10.55
C LEU A 19 9.37 -3.14 10.27
N HIS A 20 10.03 -2.25 9.54
CA HIS A 20 9.49 -0.92 9.23
C HIS A 20 8.69 -0.90 7.94
N SER A 21 9.20 -1.54 6.89
CA SER A 21 8.55 -1.52 5.59
C SER A 21 8.85 -2.77 4.76
N VAL A 22 7.93 -3.11 3.86
CA VAL A 22 8.09 -4.17 2.86
C VAL A 22 7.78 -3.60 1.48
N ALA A 23 8.71 -3.71 0.54
CA ALA A 23 8.43 -3.41 -0.85
C ALA A 23 7.64 -4.54 -1.49
N ALA A 24 6.56 -4.20 -2.20
CA ALA A 24 5.71 -5.17 -2.87
C ALA A 24 5.31 -4.68 -4.26
N LEU A 25 5.20 -5.60 -5.21
CA LEU A 25 4.74 -5.35 -6.58
C LEU A 25 3.27 -5.75 -6.71
N LEU A 26 2.48 -4.89 -7.36
CA LEU A 26 1.13 -5.28 -7.79
C LEU A 26 1.26 -6.33 -8.91
N LYS A 27 0.67 -7.51 -8.68
CA LYS A 27 0.52 -8.59 -9.66
C LYS A 27 -0.92 -9.06 -9.61
N GLU A 28 -1.58 -9.10 -10.76
CA GLU A 28 -3.02 -9.36 -10.84
C GLU A 28 -3.79 -8.45 -9.86
N ARG A 29 -4.33 -9.02 -8.78
CA ARG A 29 -5.14 -8.34 -7.75
C ARG A 29 -4.46 -8.24 -6.38
N ARG A 30 -3.16 -8.54 -6.28
CA ARG A 30 -2.44 -8.64 -5.00
C ARG A 30 -1.08 -7.98 -5.02
N PHE A 31 -0.60 -7.60 -3.85
CA PHE A 31 0.74 -7.06 -3.64
C PHE A 31 1.67 -8.14 -3.12
N GLU A 32 2.73 -8.43 -3.88
CA GLU A 32 3.72 -9.45 -3.52
C GLU A 32 5.08 -8.84 -3.22
N GLY A 33 5.62 -9.15 -2.04
CA GLY A 33 6.92 -8.67 -1.58
C GLY A 33 7.70 -9.75 -0.85
N SER A 34 8.91 -9.38 -0.41
CA SER A 34 9.70 -10.20 0.50
C SER A 34 10.57 -9.33 1.39
N PHE A 35 10.91 -9.85 2.56
CA PHE A 35 11.85 -9.22 3.49
C PHE A 35 12.73 -10.28 4.16
N GLU A 36 13.84 -9.85 4.75
CA GLU A 36 14.75 -10.72 5.48
C GLU A 36 14.75 -10.36 6.96
N LEU A 37 14.72 -11.37 7.82
CA LEU A 37 14.80 -11.23 9.26
C LEU A 37 15.71 -12.32 9.81
N ASN A 38 16.76 -11.95 10.54
CA ASN A 38 17.72 -12.91 11.12
C ASN A 38 18.30 -13.90 10.08
N GLY A 39 18.56 -13.45 8.85
CA GLY A 39 19.05 -14.29 7.76
C GLY A 39 18.02 -15.25 7.15
N LEU A 40 16.75 -15.16 7.55
CA LEU A 40 15.64 -15.91 6.96
C LEU A 40 14.84 -15.00 6.04
N ARG A 41 14.61 -15.46 4.81
CA ARG A 41 13.74 -14.77 3.86
C ARG A 41 12.28 -15.15 4.12
N HIS A 42 11.43 -14.13 4.14
CA HIS A 42 9.98 -14.26 4.24
C HIS A 42 9.33 -13.67 2.99
N ARG A 43 8.36 -14.39 2.41
CA ARG A 43 7.48 -13.85 1.37
C ARG A 43 6.26 -13.22 2.04
N LEU A 44 5.86 -12.04 1.59
CA LEU A 44 4.65 -11.36 2.02
C LEU A 44 3.72 -11.23 0.82
N VAL A 45 2.45 -11.60 1.00
CA VAL A 45 1.40 -11.40 0.00
C VAL A 45 0.22 -10.72 0.67
N TYR A 46 -0.17 -9.55 0.19
CA TYR A 46 -1.38 -8.87 0.62
C TYR A 46 -2.37 -8.84 -0.55
N ALA A 47 -3.52 -9.48 -0.39
CA ALA A 47 -4.58 -9.55 -1.38
C ALA A 47 -5.79 -8.74 -0.88
N PRO A 48 -5.92 -7.46 -1.30
CA PRO A 48 -7.10 -6.65 -1.02
C PRO A 48 -8.36 -7.32 -1.56
N ALA A 49 -9.43 -7.32 -0.75
CA ALA A 49 -10.76 -7.75 -1.14
C ALA A 49 -11.73 -6.57 -1.23
N ARG A 50 -11.45 -5.49 -0.49
CA ARG A 50 -12.28 -4.29 -0.43
C ARG A 50 -11.43 -3.02 -0.34
N ALA A 51 -11.92 -1.96 -0.97
CA ALA A 51 -11.45 -0.59 -0.89
C ALA A 51 -12.58 0.32 -0.41
N GLU A 52 -12.23 1.35 0.36
CA GLU A 52 -13.15 2.40 0.81
C GLU A 52 -12.42 3.73 1.01
N ALA A 53 -13.17 4.83 0.98
CA ALA A 53 -12.68 6.13 1.40
C ALA A 53 -13.06 6.31 2.88
N GLN A 54 -12.06 6.46 3.75
CA GLN A 54 -12.28 6.68 5.18
C GLN A 54 -11.40 7.83 5.66
N GLY A 55 -12.00 8.86 6.25
CA GLY A 55 -11.27 10.02 6.76
C GLY A 55 -10.45 10.72 5.67
N GLY A 56 -10.99 10.82 4.46
CA GLY A 56 -10.31 11.42 3.29
C GLY A 56 -9.16 10.56 2.74
N LYS A 57 -9.03 9.30 3.15
CA LYS A 57 -7.95 8.41 2.73
C LYS A 57 -8.47 7.13 2.10
N LEU A 58 -7.70 6.59 1.16
CA LEU A 58 -7.93 5.26 0.64
C LEU A 58 -7.57 4.23 1.72
N ARG A 59 -8.54 3.39 2.08
CA ARG A 59 -8.35 2.22 2.94
C ARG A 59 -8.63 0.95 2.16
N LEU A 60 -7.78 -0.04 2.34
CA LEU A 60 -7.95 -1.39 1.83
C LEU A 60 -8.19 -2.36 3.00
N GLN A 61 -8.95 -3.41 2.73
CA GLN A 61 -9.09 -4.55 3.62
C GLN A 61 -8.91 -5.83 2.81
N GLY A 62 -8.15 -6.80 3.32
CA GLY A 62 -7.85 -8.02 2.57
C GLY A 62 -7.22 -9.13 3.39
N ARG A 63 -6.71 -10.15 2.68
CA ARG A 63 -5.93 -11.24 3.25
C ARG A 63 -4.44 -10.88 3.25
N LEU A 64 -3.77 -11.01 4.38
CA LEU A 64 -2.32 -10.97 4.47
C LEU A 64 -1.80 -12.39 4.71
N SER A 65 -0.84 -12.84 3.89
CA SER A 65 -0.11 -14.09 4.06
C SER A 65 1.38 -13.82 4.19
N ILE A 66 2.05 -14.53 5.10
CA ILE A 66 3.51 -14.57 5.21
C ILE A 66 3.97 -16.03 5.13
N THR A 67 4.88 -16.31 4.21
CA THR A 67 5.49 -17.63 4.03
C THR A 67 6.94 -17.58 4.50
N ASP A 68 7.34 -18.48 5.40
CA ASP A 68 8.74 -18.60 5.83
C ASP A 68 9.61 -19.32 4.79
N SER A 69 10.92 -19.33 5.01
CA SER A 69 11.89 -20.00 4.12
C SER A 69 11.73 -21.53 4.05
N ARG A 70 10.92 -22.12 4.95
CA ARG A 70 10.57 -23.55 4.94
C ARG A 70 9.25 -23.81 4.22
N GLY A 71 8.66 -22.80 3.59
CA GLY A 71 7.39 -22.91 2.87
C GLY A 71 6.16 -22.92 3.78
N ARG A 72 6.31 -22.66 5.09
CA ARG A 72 5.17 -22.60 6.01
C ARG A 72 4.49 -21.26 5.87
N GLU A 73 3.27 -21.28 5.34
CA GLU A 73 2.42 -20.10 5.22
C GLU A 73 1.58 -19.89 6.48
N ARG A 74 1.45 -18.63 6.88
CA ARG A 74 0.46 -18.18 7.85
C ARG A 74 -0.28 -16.98 7.30
N SER A 75 -1.59 -16.97 7.45
CA SER A 75 -2.46 -15.94 6.87
C SER A 75 -3.50 -15.43 7.84
N ARG A 76 -3.99 -14.21 7.58
CA ARG A 76 -5.10 -13.58 8.30
C ARG A 76 -5.97 -12.81 7.33
N ASP A 77 -7.28 -13.03 7.42
CA ASP A 77 -8.29 -12.28 6.68
C ASP A 77 -8.67 -10.97 7.40
N GLY A 78 -9.27 -10.04 6.67
CA GLY A 78 -9.79 -8.80 7.21
C GLY A 78 -8.71 -7.78 7.63
N VAL A 79 -7.46 -7.98 7.22
CA VAL A 79 -6.34 -7.10 7.54
C VAL A 79 -6.54 -5.75 6.88
N GLY A 80 -6.57 -4.69 7.69
CA GLY A 80 -6.69 -3.30 7.22
C GLY A 80 -5.37 -2.68 6.82
N ALA A 81 -5.37 -1.89 5.75
CA ALA A 81 -4.26 -1.07 5.30
C ALA A 81 -4.75 0.33 4.90
N ILE A 82 -4.19 1.39 5.48
CA ILE A 82 -4.59 2.78 5.23
C ILE A 82 -3.49 3.49 4.46
N MET A 83 -3.85 4.19 3.39
CA MET A 83 -2.90 4.95 2.58
C MET A 83 -2.29 6.10 3.40
N ALA A 84 -0.97 6.12 3.46
CA ALA A 84 -0.16 7.15 4.12
C ALA A 84 0.21 8.25 3.13
N SER A 85 0.69 7.86 1.95
CA SER A 85 1.12 8.74 0.87
C SER A 85 1.19 7.98 -0.45
N SER A 86 1.41 8.70 -1.54
CA SER A 86 1.72 8.16 -2.87
C SER A 86 2.98 8.82 -3.41
N GLN A 87 3.53 8.22 -4.47
CA GLN A 87 4.55 8.84 -5.29
C GLN A 87 4.17 8.70 -6.76
N GLY A 88 4.16 9.83 -7.46
CA GLY A 88 3.91 9.90 -8.89
C GLY A 88 5.07 9.38 -9.74
N GLY A 89 4.78 9.13 -11.01
CA GLY A 89 5.76 8.95 -12.09
C GLY A 89 5.33 9.73 -13.33
N ILE A 90 6.29 10.02 -14.21
CA ILE A 90 6.07 10.66 -15.52
C ILE A 90 6.45 9.66 -16.60
N GLY A 91 5.58 9.40 -17.57
CA GLY A 91 5.89 8.49 -18.68
C GLY A 91 4.64 7.98 -19.40
N GLY A 92 4.76 6.81 -20.04
CA GLY A 92 3.62 6.08 -20.61
C GLY A 92 2.69 5.57 -19.51
N ALA A 93 1.91 6.48 -18.94
CA ALA A 93 0.86 6.16 -17.99
C ALA A 93 -0.15 5.20 -18.64
N PRO A 94 -0.68 4.21 -17.90
CA PRO A 94 -1.83 3.46 -18.39
C PRO A 94 -2.98 4.42 -18.74
N PRO A 95 -3.80 4.11 -19.76
CA PRO A 95 -4.95 4.93 -20.08
C PRO A 95 -5.85 5.05 -18.84
N ARG A 96 -6.15 6.29 -18.43
CA ARG A 96 -7.05 6.55 -17.32
C ARG A 96 -8.47 6.20 -17.76
N ARG A 97 -9.16 5.33 -17.02
CA ARG A 97 -10.59 5.08 -17.26
C ARG A 97 -11.37 6.33 -16.91
N GLN A 98 -12.11 6.84 -17.90
CA GLN A 98 -13.23 7.73 -17.63
C GLN A 98 -14.37 6.86 -17.14
N VAL A 99 -14.94 7.17 -15.99
CA VAL A 99 -16.18 6.52 -15.54
C VAL A 99 -17.32 7.21 -16.30
N GLU A 100 -18.17 6.42 -16.97
CA GLU A 100 -19.31 6.93 -17.74
C GLU A 100 -20.18 7.86 -16.87
N GLY A 101 -20.52 9.04 -17.42
CA GLY A 101 -21.27 10.08 -16.69
C GLY A 101 -20.41 11.03 -15.85
N PHE A 102 -19.09 10.81 -15.78
CA PHE A 102 -18.12 11.73 -15.20
C PHE A 102 -17.19 12.29 -16.27
N ASN A 103 -17.65 13.34 -16.95
CA ASN A 103 -16.73 14.27 -17.59
C ASN A 103 -15.98 14.98 -16.46
N MET A 104 -14.80 14.49 -16.09
CA MET A 104 -13.82 15.38 -15.48
C MET A 104 -13.71 16.58 -16.43
N PRO A 105 -13.96 17.82 -15.98
CA PRO A 105 -13.84 18.97 -16.85
C PRO A 105 -12.50 18.88 -17.57
N GLY A 106 -12.49 19.14 -18.87
CA GLY A 106 -11.33 19.09 -19.76
C GLY A 106 -10.21 20.09 -19.40
N GLU A 107 -10.07 20.48 -18.14
CA GLU A 107 -9.01 21.32 -17.60
C GLU A 107 -7.70 20.55 -17.34
N PHE A 108 -7.55 19.36 -17.91
CA PHE A 108 -6.22 18.76 -18.16
C PHE A 108 -5.69 19.10 -19.56
N ALA A 109 -6.34 20.03 -20.27
CA ALA A 109 -5.78 20.66 -21.45
C ALA A 109 -4.71 21.69 -21.03
N GLN A 110 -3.44 21.30 -21.21
CA GLN A 110 -2.27 22.16 -21.39
C GLN A 110 -2.28 23.52 -20.67
N THR A 111 -1.72 23.59 -19.46
CA THR A 111 -1.19 24.84 -18.92
C THR A 111 0.34 24.81 -18.95
N THR A 112 0.89 25.26 -20.07
CA THR A 112 2.23 25.85 -20.11
C THR A 112 2.19 27.15 -19.31
N SER A 113 2.38 27.08 -18.00
CA SER A 113 2.61 28.28 -17.20
C SER A 113 3.42 27.93 -15.96
N GLY A 114 4.74 28.12 -16.06
CA GLY A 114 5.61 28.72 -15.05
C GLY A 114 5.57 28.29 -13.57
N VAL A 115 4.87 27.23 -13.19
CA VAL A 115 4.76 26.76 -11.82
C VAL A 115 5.76 25.63 -11.59
N LEU A 116 6.38 25.63 -10.41
CA LEU A 116 7.34 24.64 -9.91
C LEU A 116 6.91 23.21 -10.28
N PRO A 117 7.85 22.29 -10.54
CA PRO A 117 7.51 20.92 -10.92
C PRO A 117 6.58 20.30 -9.88
N VAL A 118 5.35 20.02 -10.29
CA VAL A 118 4.38 19.31 -9.45
C VAL A 118 4.81 17.85 -9.43
N THR A 119 5.25 17.37 -8.25
CA THR A 119 5.90 16.06 -8.10
C THR A 119 4.93 14.91 -7.85
N ASP A 120 3.64 15.21 -7.71
CA ASP A 120 2.56 14.23 -7.57
C ASP A 120 1.67 14.22 -8.83
N SER A 121 0.91 13.15 -9.02
CA SER A 121 0.18 12.72 -10.23
C SER A 121 -0.83 13.75 -10.82
N THR A 122 -0.37 14.91 -11.29
CA THR A 122 -1.25 16.05 -11.68
C THR A 122 -1.29 16.39 -13.17
N GLY A 123 -0.62 15.62 -14.05
CA GLY A 123 -0.63 15.81 -15.51
C GLY A 123 -1.19 14.63 -16.32
N PRO A 124 -1.50 14.82 -17.63
CA PRO A 124 -2.04 13.76 -18.49
C PRO A 124 -1.07 12.59 -18.72
N PHE A 125 0.22 12.79 -18.47
CA PHE A 125 1.28 11.78 -18.54
C PHE A 125 1.75 11.31 -17.15
N SER A 126 1.05 11.73 -16.10
CA SER A 126 1.38 11.37 -14.73
C SER A 126 0.49 10.23 -14.23
N PHE A 127 1.08 9.37 -13.42
CA PHE A 127 0.40 8.24 -12.80
C PHE A 127 0.90 8.03 -11.38
N CYS A 128 0.11 7.34 -10.56
CA CYS A 128 0.60 6.85 -9.28
C CYS A 128 1.53 5.65 -9.52
N GLY A 129 2.82 5.80 -9.21
CA GLY A 129 3.81 4.74 -9.35
C GLY A 129 4.00 3.91 -8.08
N VAL A 130 3.84 4.52 -6.92
CA VAL A 130 3.94 3.85 -5.61
C VAL A 130 2.84 4.36 -4.68
N ILE A 131 2.22 3.45 -3.93
CA ILE A 131 1.34 3.76 -2.80
C ILE A 131 1.98 3.24 -1.53
N TYR A 132 2.02 4.07 -0.50
CA TYR A 132 2.51 3.68 0.82
C TYR A 132 1.30 3.41 1.72
N PHE A 133 1.14 2.17 2.19
CA PHE A 133 0.07 1.81 3.12
C PHE A 133 0.64 1.49 4.49
N HIS A 134 0.05 2.01 5.56
CA HIS A 134 0.26 1.46 6.89
C HIS A 134 -0.75 0.34 7.16
N PHE A 135 -0.27 -0.83 7.53
CA PHE A 135 -1.14 -1.85 8.08
C PHE A 135 -1.65 -1.43 9.46
N GLU A 136 -2.82 -1.94 9.84
CA GLU A 136 -3.18 -2.01 11.25
C GLU A 136 -2.09 -2.75 12.07
N PRO A 137 -2.00 -2.54 13.39
CA PRO A 137 -1.02 -3.25 14.19
C PRO A 137 -1.11 -4.78 14.03
N LEU A 138 -0.02 -5.39 13.56
CA LEU A 138 0.06 -6.83 13.32
C LEU A 138 0.82 -7.52 14.44
N ASP A 139 0.34 -8.70 14.86
CA ASP A 139 1.10 -9.60 15.73
C ASP A 139 2.03 -10.47 14.87
N GLY A 140 3.34 -10.19 14.91
CA GLY A 140 4.34 -10.98 14.19
C GLY A 140 4.31 -12.47 14.53
N ARG A 141 3.96 -12.84 15.76
CA ARG A 141 3.91 -14.25 16.19
C ARG A 141 2.79 -15.01 15.49
N ALA A 142 1.65 -14.37 15.26
CA ALA A 142 0.56 -14.94 14.47
C ALA A 142 1.03 -15.32 13.06
N PHE A 143 1.92 -14.52 12.47
CA PHE A 143 2.53 -14.77 11.16
C PHE A 143 3.83 -15.58 11.19
N GLY A 144 4.27 -16.06 12.36
CA GLY A 144 5.51 -16.84 12.48
C GLY A 144 6.77 -16.00 12.28
N VAL A 145 6.67 -14.68 12.46
CA VAL A 145 7.75 -13.71 12.31
C VAL A 145 8.22 -13.28 13.71
N GLY A 146 9.53 -13.46 13.98
CA GLY A 146 10.15 -13.09 15.26
C GLY A 146 10.44 -11.60 15.42
N ALA A 147 9.60 -10.73 14.86
CA ALA A 147 9.78 -9.27 14.84
C ALA A 147 8.50 -8.55 15.28
N ASP A 148 8.66 -7.31 15.73
CA ASP A 148 7.57 -6.36 15.92
C ASP A 148 7.05 -5.89 14.55
N LEU A 149 5.79 -6.23 14.25
CA LEU A 149 5.08 -5.85 13.02
C LEU A 149 4.01 -4.78 13.26
N SER A 150 3.97 -4.15 14.44
CA SER A 150 2.89 -3.22 14.84
C SER A 150 2.80 -1.93 14.03
N ARG A 151 3.81 -1.61 13.20
CA ARG A 151 3.91 -0.37 12.41
C ARG A 151 4.48 -0.62 11.01
N VAL A 152 4.20 -1.79 10.42
CA VAL A 152 4.71 -2.11 9.09
C VAL A 152 4.03 -1.25 8.02
N GLN A 153 4.85 -0.69 7.14
CA GLN A 153 4.42 -0.04 5.91
C GLN A 153 4.57 -0.98 4.71
N LEU A 154 3.57 -1.05 3.85
CA LEU A 154 3.67 -1.65 2.53
C LEU A 154 4.02 -0.57 1.51
N ASN A 155 5.15 -0.72 0.81
CA ASN A 155 5.52 0.14 -0.31
C ASN A 155 5.04 -0.55 -1.60
N ALA A 156 3.78 -0.31 -1.94
CA ALA A 156 3.09 -0.94 -3.07
C ALA A 156 3.48 -0.26 -4.38
N ARG A 157 4.32 -0.92 -5.16
CA ARG A 157 4.76 -0.47 -6.48
C ARG A 157 3.75 -0.90 -7.55
N LEU A 158 3.23 0.08 -8.28
CA LEU A 158 2.30 -0.12 -9.40
C LEU A 158 3.11 -0.23 -10.69
N ALA A 159 3.72 -1.39 -10.91
CA ALA A 159 4.48 -1.72 -12.11
C ALA A 159 3.80 -2.94 -12.77
N PRO A 160 2.68 -2.73 -13.48
CA PRO A 160 1.80 -3.81 -13.90
C PRO A 160 2.49 -4.71 -14.92
N THR A 161 2.42 -6.01 -14.69
CA THR A 161 2.93 -7.06 -15.58
C THR A 161 1.83 -7.78 -16.35
N ASP A 162 0.56 -7.45 -16.05
CA ASP A 162 -0.64 -8.07 -16.58
C ASP A 162 -1.76 -7.02 -16.71
N ASP A 163 -2.82 -7.37 -17.43
CA ASP A 163 -3.91 -6.45 -17.76
C ASP A 163 -4.72 -6.05 -16.52
N VAL A 164 -4.92 -6.97 -15.58
CA VAL A 164 -5.66 -6.71 -14.34
C VAL A 164 -4.89 -5.72 -13.46
N ALA A 165 -3.59 -5.92 -13.31
CA ALA A 165 -2.72 -5.00 -12.60
C ALA A 165 -2.68 -3.62 -13.27
N ARG A 166 -2.74 -3.57 -14.61
CA ARG A 166 -2.78 -2.31 -15.38
C ARG A 166 -4.08 -1.55 -15.13
N ASP A 167 -5.21 -2.26 -15.15
CA ASP A 167 -6.52 -1.70 -14.82
C ASP A 167 -6.54 -1.14 -13.40
N LEU A 168 -6.05 -1.91 -12.42
CA LEU A 168 -5.96 -1.49 -11.03
C LEU A 168 -5.03 -0.28 -10.86
N GLN A 169 -3.90 -0.20 -11.57
CA GLN A 169 -3.04 0.98 -11.52
C GLN A 169 -3.79 2.24 -11.98
N GLY A 170 -4.53 2.16 -13.09
CA GLY A 170 -5.33 3.27 -13.59
C GLY A 170 -6.40 3.70 -12.58
N LEU A 171 -7.13 2.73 -12.02
CA LEU A 171 -8.16 2.98 -11.02
C LEU A 171 -7.61 3.57 -9.71
N TYR A 172 -6.48 3.05 -9.20
CA TYR A 172 -5.82 3.61 -8.04
C TYR A 172 -5.35 5.04 -8.29
N SER A 173 -4.75 5.32 -9.46
CA SER A 173 -4.31 6.67 -9.81
C SER A 173 -5.49 7.65 -9.80
N SER A 174 -6.60 7.28 -10.46
CA SER A 174 -7.80 8.13 -10.49
C SER A 174 -8.46 8.31 -9.11
N ALA A 175 -8.50 7.27 -8.29
CA ALA A 175 -9.02 7.36 -6.92
C ALA A 175 -8.14 8.28 -6.06
N ILE A 176 -6.82 8.20 -6.22
CA ILE A 176 -5.86 9.05 -5.50
C ILE A 176 -6.01 10.50 -5.94
N ASP A 177 -6.08 10.77 -7.24
CA ASP A 177 -6.26 12.14 -7.73
C ASP A 177 -7.58 12.75 -7.23
N ALA A 178 -8.65 11.95 -7.13
CA ALA A 178 -9.92 12.40 -6.59
C ALA A 178 -9.89 12.65 -5.07
N LEU A 179 -9.11 11.88 -4.30
CA LEU A 179 -9.01 11.99 -2.84
C LEU A 179 -7.97 13.00 -2.36
N TYR A 180 -6.89 13.19 -3.13
CA TYR A 180 -5.69 13.92 -2.72
C TYR A 180 -5.29 15.05 -3.69
N GLY A 181 -6.04 15.26 -4.76
CA GLY A 181 -5.85 16.42 -5.64
C GLY A 181 -6.18 17.74 -4.95
N GLU A 182 -5.89 18.87 -5.62
CA GLU A 182 -6.10 20.22 -5.08
C GLU A 182 -7.53 20.45 -4.56
N LYS A 183 -8.51 19.81 -5.20
CA LYS A 183 -9.91 19.78 -4.76
C LYS A 183 -10.36 18.33 -4.63
N VAL A 184 -10.65 17.94 -3.39
CA VAL A 184 -11.24 16.62 -3.11
C VAL A 184 -12.58 16.49 -3.85
N ASN A 185 -12.73 15.41 -4.60
CA ASN A 185 -13.94 15.05 -5.31
C ASN A 185 -14.45 13.70 -4.81
N GLU A 186 -15.21 13.74 -3.71
CA GLU A 186 -15.71 12.54 -3.03
C GLU A 186 -16.58 11.65 -3.94
N ARG A 187 -17.36 12.27 -4.83
CA ARG A 187 -18.23 11.53 -5.74
C ARG A 187 -17.43 10.76 -6.79
N ALA A 188 -16.39 11.38 -7.36
CA ALA A 188 -15.48 10.68 -8.27
C ALA A 188 -14.68 9.60 -7.54
N ALA A 189 -14.17 9.89 -6.34
CA ALA A 189 -13.46 8.92 -5.51
C ALA A 189 -14.33 7.68 -5.23
N ALA A 190 -15.60 7.87 -4.83
CA ALA A 190 -16.55 6.79 -4.60
C ALA A 190 -16.78 5.94 -5.86
N ALA A 191 -16.88 6.55 -7.03
CA ALA A 191 -17.03 5.84 -8.30
C ALA A 191 -15.80 4.98 -8.62
N PHE A 192 -14.59 5.53 -8.52
CA PHE A 192 -13.36 4.77 -8.75
C PHE A 192 -13.16 3.65 -7.72
N ILE A 193 -13.51 3.89 -6.46
CA ILE A 193 -13.49 2.86 -5.41
C ILE A 193 -14.50 1.74 -5.71
N GLY A 194 -15.68 2.07 -6.24
CA GLY A 194 -16.65 1.08 -6.72
C GLY A 194 -16.06 0.17 -7.79
N GLU A 195 -15.37 0.75 -8.77
CA GLU A 195 -14.68 -0.01 -9.83
C GLU A 195 -13.51 -0.85 -9.29
N ILE A 196 -12.72 -0.32 -8.34
CA ILE A 196 -11.66 -1.09 -7.66
C ILE A 196 -12.29 -2.33 -7.02
N ASN A 197 -13.37 -2.17 -6.25
CA ASN A 197 -14.07 -3.27 -5.60
C ASN A 197 -14.59 -4.30 -6.60
N ARG A 198 -15.13 -3.86 -7.75
CA ARG A 198 -15.57 -4.75 -8.83
C ARG A 198 -14.43 -5.60 -9.39
N VAL A 199 -13.26 -4.99 -9.63
CA VAL A 199 -12.08 -5.71 -10.14
C VAL A 199 -11.51 -6.67 -9.10
N LEU A 200 -11.45 -6.26 -7.83
CA LEU A 200 -10.98 -7.09 -6.72
C LEU A 200 -11.90 -8.30 -6.46
N GLY A 201 -13.22 -8.13 -6.58
CA GLY A 201 -14.22 -9.17 -6.32
C GLY A 201 -14.48 -10.14 -7.48
N ALA A 202 -13.88 -9.93 -8.66
CA ALA A 202 -14.08 -10.77 -9.84
C ALA A 202 -13.25 -12.08 -9.84
N ALA A 203 -13.02 -12.67 -8.67
CA ALA A 203 -12.20 -13.87 -8.45
C ALA A 203 -13.05 -15.07 -8.02
#